data_AF-A0A959BJJ3-F1
#
_entry.id   AF-A0A959BJJ3-F1
#
_cell.length_a   1.000
_cell.length_b   1.000
_cell.length_c   1.000
_cell.angle_alpha   90.00
_cell.angle_beta   90.00
_cell.angle_gamma   90.00
#
_symmetry.space_group_name_H-M   'P 1'
#
loop_
_entity.id
_entity.type
_entity.pdbx_description
1 polymer ?
#
loop_
_entity_poly.entity_id
_entity_poly.type
_entity_poly.pdbx_seq_one_letter_code
_entity_poly.pdbx_strand_id
1 'polypeptide(L)'
;MKAFHFLFALVQAARNNGLYYDTGTLHLRAGPVELKKLFHRAGEFSRYFVLVALAVSFCLSGCAATPPSDDKALVSAAALEAKLQALSEKALSYLSQLPPDSLAIPRALRADGSLHATGSKDWTSGFYPGELWQLYEFSKKDELAAAAAA
;
A
#
# COMPACT_ATOMS: atom_id res chain seq x y z
N MET A 1 -3.85 -24.73 -13.74
CA MET A 1 -4.40 -25.25 -15.02
C MET A 1 -4.42 -26.79 -15.17
N LYS A 2 -4.08 -27.59 -14.15
CA LYS A 2 -4.16 -29.08 -14.22
C LYS A 2 -5.49 -29.67 -13.70
N ALA A 3 -6.22 -28.93 -12.85
CA ALA A 3 -7.54 -29.35 -12.35
C ALA A 3 -8.62 -29.35 -13.45
N PHE A 4 -8.62 -28.35 -14.34
CA PHE A 4 -9.52 -28.30 -15.51
C PHE A 4 -9.25 -29.45 -16.51
N HIS A 5 -7.99 -29.84 -16.68
CA HIS A 5 -7.64 -31.00 -17.50
C HIS A 5 -8.14 -32.32 -16.91
N PHE A 6 -8.15 -32.46 -15.58
CA PHE A 6 -8.66 -33.67 -14.93
C PHE A 6 -10.19 -33.79 -15.09
N LEU A 7 -10.93 -32.71 -14.89
CA LEU A 7 -12.38 -32.71 -15.09
C LEU A 7 -12.75 -32.95 -16.56
N PHE A 8 -12.02 -32.34 -17.50
CA PHE A 8 -12.20 -32.58 -18.93
C PHE A 8 -11.87 -34.03 -19.33
N ALA A 9 -10.81 -34.63 -18.78
CA ALA A 9 -10.47 -36.03 -19.02
C ALA A 9 -11.52 -36.99 -18.45
N LEU A 10 -12.12 -36.68 -17.29
CA LEU A 10 -13.19 -37.48 -16.68
C LEU A 10 -14.48 -37.42 -17.50
N VAL A 11 -14.83 -36.24 -18.01
CA VAL A 11 -15.98 -36.04 -18.91
C VAL A 11 -15.76 -36.74 -20.26
N GLN A 12 -14.56 -36.66 -20.84
CA GLN A 12 -14.25 -37.31 -22.11
C GLN A 12 -14.14 -38.84 -21.99
N ALA A 13 -13.63 -39.35 -20.87
CA ALA A 13 -13.60 -40.78 -20.58
C ALA A 13 -15.01 -41.38 -20.37
N ALA A 14 -15.92 -40.59 -19.78
CA ALA A 14 -17.35 -40.95 -19.68
C ALA A 14 -18.07 -40.89 -21.04
N ARG A 15 -17.61 -40.04 -21.97
CA ARG A 15 -18.21 -39.86 -23.29
C ARG A 15 -17.76 -40.91 -24.33
N ASN A 16 -16.52 -41.41 -24.25
CA ASN A 16 -15.96 -42.35 -25.23
C ASN A 16 -16.13 -43.84 -24.86
N ASN A 17 -16.37 -44.16 -23.60
CA ASN A 17 -16.64 -45.54 -23.17
C ASN A 17 -18.14 -45.70 -22.98
N GLY A 18 -18.80 -46.19 -24.03
CA GLY A 18 -20.25 -46.33 -24.12
C GLY A 18 -20.87 -46.87 -22.83
N LEU A 19 -21.62 -46.00 -22.15
CA LEU A 19 -22.55 -46.37 -21.11
C LEU A 19 -23.71 -47.10 -21.79
N TYR A 20 -23.92 -48.37 -21.45
CA TYR A 20 -25.11 -49.09 -21.90
C TYR A 20 -25.90 -49.59 -20.69
N TYR A 21 -27.22 -49.41 -20.77
CA TYR A 21 -28.16 -49.79 -19.74
C TYR A 21 -28.75 -51.16 -20.10
N ASP A 22 -28.52 -52.17 -19.26
CA ASP A 22 -29.25 -53.43 -19.33
C ASP A 22 -29.82 -53.73 -17.93
N THR A 23 -31.11 -54.05 -17.90
CA THR A 23 -31.88 -54.48 -16.71
C THR A 23 -31.49 -53.80 -15.38
N GLY A 24 -31.51 -52.46 -15.38
CA GLY A 24 -31.48 -51.64 -14.17
C GLY A 24 -30.11 -51.41 -13.51
N THR A 25 -29.01 -51.87 -14.10
CA THR A 25 -27.66 -51.69 -13.51
C THR A 25 -26.71 -51.04 -14.52
N LEU A 26 -26.02 -49.97 -14.09
CA LEU A 26 -25.09 -49.20 -14.93
C LEU A 26 -23.68 -49.83 -14.86
N HIS A 27 -23.18 -50.38 -15.98
CA HIS A 27 -21.84 -50.97 -16.05
C HIS A 27 -20.85 -50.06 -16.77
N LEU A 28 -19.74 -49.69 -16.09
CA LEU A 28 -18.59 -49.04 -16.72
C LEU A 28 -17.57 -50.10 -17.14
N ARG A 29 -17.24 -50.17 -18.43
CA ARG A 29 -16.19 -51.06 -18.95
C ARG A 29 -14.79 -50.48 -18.68
N ALA A 30 -14.38 -50.39 -17.43
CA ALA A 30 -13.01 -50.04 -17.06
C ALA A 30 -12.22 -51.31 -16.70
N GLY A 31 -11.18 -51.63 -17.49
CA GLY A 31 -10.32 -52.79 -17.23
C GLY A 31 -9.43 -52.63 -15.98
N PRO A 32 -9.02 -53.73 -15.32
CA PRO A 32 -8.35 -53.72 -14.01
C PRO A 32 -6.97 -53.04 -13.98
N VAL A 33 -6.34 -52.80 -15.14
CA VAL A 33 -4.98 -52.24 -15.26
C VAL A 33 -4.95 -50.71 -15.07
N GLU A 34 -6.02 -50.00 -15.40
CA GLU A 34 -6.06 -48.53 -15.33
C GLU A 34 -6.33 -48.00 -13.90
N LEU A 35 -6.97 -48.81 -13.05
CA LEU A 35 -7.28 -48.42 -11.67
C LEU A 35 -6.01 -48.22 -10.82
N LYS A 36 -4.98 -49.06 -11.01
CA LYS A 36 -3.71 -48.96 -10.27
C LYS A 36 -2.91 -47.70 -10.66
N LYS A 37 -2.92 -47.32 -11.94
CA LYS A 37 -2.26 -46.09 -12.43
C LYS A 37 -2.96 -44.84 -11.90
N LEU A 38 -4.29 -44.87 -11.81
CA LEU A 38 -5.09 -43.82 -11.17
C LEU A 38 -4.77 -43.66 -9.68
N PHE A 39 -4.60 -44.76 -8.95
CA PHE A 39 -4.29 -44.73 -7.52
C PHE A 39 -2.89 -44.18 -7.22
N HIS A 40 -1.87 -44.56 -8.00
CA HIS A 40 -0.51 -44.04 -7.80
C HIS A 40 -0.41 -42.54 -8.11
N ARG A 41 -1.11 -42.09 -9.17
CA ARG A 41 -1.18 -40.68 -9.58
C ARG A 41 -1.98 -39.80 -8.61
N ALA A 42 -2.94 -40.38 -7.88
CA ALA A 42 -3.67 -39.70 -6.81
C ALA A 42 -2.81 -39.48 -5.55
N GLY A 43 -1.92 -40.44 -5.22
CA GLY A 43 -1.01 -40.35 -4.08
C GLY A 43 0.04 -39.24 -4.22
N GLU A 44 0.58 -39.04 -5.42
CA GLU A 44 1.52 -37.93 -5.68
C GLU A 44 0.81 -36.57 -5.63
N PHE A 45 -0.43 -36.48 -6.12
CA PHE A 45 -1.24 -35.25 -6.08
C PHE A 45 -1.51 -34.78 -4.64
N SER A 46 -1.73 -35.71 -3.72
CA SER A 46 -1.92 -35.44 -2.29
C SER A 46 -0.67 -34.82 -1.65
N ARG A 47 0.53 -35.31 -2.02
CA ARG A 47 1.80 -34.78 -1.50
C ARG A 47 2.05 -33.35 -1.98
N TYR A 48 1.80 -33.06 -3.27
CA TYR A 48 1.93 -31.69 -3.78
C TYR A 48 0.88 -30.75 -3.17
N PHE A 49 -0.34 -31.22 -2.92
CA PHE A 49 -1.38 -30.43 -2.27
C PHE A 49 -0.99 -30.06 -0.83
N VAL A 50 -0.46 -31.02 -0.06
CA VAL A 50 0.03 -30.79 1.31
C VAL A 50 1.23 -29.83 1.31
N LEU A 51 2.18 -29.97 0.39
CA LEU A 51 3.34 -29.07 0.29
C LEU A 51 2.94 -27.63 -0.09
N VAL A 52 1.98 -27.47 -1.01
CA VAL A 52 1.44 -26.15 -1.37
C VAL A 52 0.69 -25.53 -0.19
N ALA A 53 -0.11 -26.32 0.55
CA ALA A 53 -0.81 -25.84 1.73
C ALA A 53 0.15 -25.38 2.84
N LEU A 54 1.25 -26.12 3.08
CA LEU A 54 2.29 -25.73 4.04
C LEU A 54 3.03 -24.46 3.61
N ALA A 55 3.34 -24.32 2.31
CA ALA A 55 3.99 -23.11 1.79
C ALA A 55 3.09 -21.86 1.89
N VAL A 56 1.79 -21.99 1.62
CA VAL A 56 0.81 -20.89 1.77
C VAL A 56 0.67 -20.47 3.24
N SER A 57 0.62 -21.45 4.16
CA SER A 57 0.58 -21.18 5.61
C SER A 57 1.82 -20.43 6.11
N PHE A 58 3.00 -20.79 5.59
CA PHE A 58 4.24 -20.08 5.89
C PHE A 58 4.24 -18.63 5.37
N CYS A 59 3.69 -18.38 4.18
CA CYS A 59 3.57 -17.03 3.61
C CYS A 59 2.57 -16.12 4.35
N LEU A 60 1.60 -16.68 5.07
CA LEU A 60 0.56 -15.91 5.78
C LEU A 60 0.98 -15.46 7.19
N SER A 61 2.08 -16.00 7.74
CA SER A 61 2.59 -15.62 9.07
C SER A 61 3.37 -14.28 9.09
N GLY A 62 3.42 -13.55 7.97
CA GLY A 62 4.24 -12.34 7.80
C GLY A 62 3.58 -11.00 8.15
N CYS A 63 2.29 -10.95 8.50
CA CYS A 63 1.63 -9.70 8.88
C CYS A 63 1.62 -9.54 10.41
N ALA A 64 2.64 -8.89 10.96
CA ALA A 64 2.50 -8.24 12.25
C ALA A 64 1.63 -6.98 12.03
N ALA A 65 0.37 -7.03 12.45
CA ALA A 65 -0.45 -5.83 12.55
C ALA A 65 0.20 -4.93 13.62
N THR A 66 0.75 -3.80 13.20
CA THR A 66 1.08 -2.71 14.12
C THR A 66 -0.20 -2.35 14.90
N PRO A 67 -0.16 -2.22 16.23
CA PRO A 67 -1.33 -1.76 16.98
C PRO A 67 -1.74 -0.40 16.41
N PRO A 68 -3.05 -0.13 16.25
CA PRO A 68 -3.52 1.17 15.83
C PRO A 68 -3.00 2.19 16.84
N SER A 69 -2.04 3.00 16.43
CA SER A 69 -1.72 4.23 17.12
C SER A 69 -2.98 5.10 17.10
N ASP A 70 -3.34 5.66 18.26
CA ASP A 70 -4.46 6.58 18.47
C ASP A 70 -4.22 7.93 17.75
N ASP A 71 -3.80 7.89 16.50
CA ASP A 71 -3.46 9.05 15.67
C ASP A 71 -4.71 9.84 15.25
N LYS A 72 -5.90 9.39 15.66
CA LYS A 72 -7.18 10.04 15.44
C LYS A 72 -7.82 10.54 16.74
N ALA A 73 -7.06 10.70 17.82
CA ALA A 73 -7.52 11.55 18.91
C ALA A 73 -7.84 12.92 18.29
N LEU A 74 -9.12 13.28 18.26
CA LEU A 74 -9.62 14.54 17.71
C LEU A 74 -8.86 15.66 18.42
N VAL A 75 -7.84 16.21 17.76
CA VAL A 75 -7.08 17.34 18.27
C VAL A 75 -8.11 18.44 18.50
N SER A 76 -8.24 18.89 19.75
CA SER A 76 -9.22 19.92 20.07
C SER A 76 -8.92 21.18 19.25
N ALA A 77 -9.96 21.86 18.78
CA ALA A 77 -9.80 23.10 18.01
C ALA A 77 -8.89 24.09 18.74
N ALA A 78 -9.07 24.23 20.06
CA ALA A 78 -8.23 25.06 20.91
C ALA A 78 -6.74 24.65 20.92
N ALA A 79 -6.43 23.34 20.95
CA ALA A 79 -5.05 22.88 20.88
C ALA A 79 -4.41 23.13 19.50
N LEU A 80 -5.21 23.01 18.44
CA LEU A 80 -4.76 23.31 17.07
C LEU A 80 -4.50 24.82 16.90
N GLU A 81 -5.40 25.67 17.38
CA GLU A 81 -5.23 27.13 17.37
C GLU A 81 -3.99 27.57 18.14
N ALA A 82 -3.77 27.02 19.34
CA ALA A 82 -2.56 27.29 20.12
C ALA A 82 -1.28 26.91 19.36
N LYS A 83 -1.30 25.78 18.65
CA LYS A 83 -0.17 25.34 17.82
C LYS A 83 0.06 26.27 16.63
N LEU A 84 -1.00 26.69 15.92
CA LEU A 84 -0.91 27.64 14.81
C LEU A 84 -0.39 29.00 15.26
N GLN A 85 -0.80 29.46 16.45
CA GLN A 85 -0.29 30.68 17.05
C GLN A 85 1.21 30.60 17.31
N ALA A 86 1.67 29.53 17.95
CA ALA A 86 3.08 29.31 18.23
C ALA A 86 3.93 29.22 16.93
N LEU A 87 3.42 28.59 15.88
CA LEU A 87 4.09 28.53 14.58
C LEU A 87 4.15 29.90 13.90
N SER A 88 3.10 30.69 13.98
CA SER A 88 3.06 32.05 13.42
C SER A 88 4.09 32.96 14.10
N GLU A 89 4.24 32.88 15.42
CA GLU A 89 5.25 33.62 16.18
C GLU A 89 6.67 33.16 15.84
N LYS A 90 6.86 31.85 15.69
CA LYS A 90 8.14 31.29 15.28
C LYS A 90 8.54 31.75 13.87
N ALA A 91 7.61 31.80 12.93
CA ALA A 91 7.86 32.28 11.57
C ALA A 91 8.36 33.74 11.57
N LEU A 92 7.72 34.63 12.34
CA LEU A 92 8.16 36.03 12.50
C LEU A 92 9.59 36.13 13.03
N SER A 93 9.96 35.29 13.99
CA SER A 93 11.30 35.30 14.56
C SER A 93 12.40 34.94 13.54
N TYR A 94 12.04 34.26 12.46
CA TYR A 94 12.97 33.88 11.38
C TYR A 94 13.02 34.88 10.23
N LEU A 95 12.04 35.78 10.08
CA LEU A 95 12.03 36.75 8.97
C LEU A 95 13.27 37.64 8.94
N SER A 96 13.83 37.98 10.10
CA SER A 96 15.08 38.77 10.18
C SER A 96 16.31 38.01 9.69
N GLN A 97 16.28 36.67 9.71
CA GLN A 97 17.37 35.80 9.27
C GLN A 97 17.19 35.37 7.81
N LEU A 98 15.97 35.48 7.29
CA LEU A 98 15.55 35.06 5.95
C LEU A 98 14.98 36.27 5.22
N PRO A 99 15.83 37.19 4.76
CA PRO A 99 15.36 38.33 4.00
C PRO A 99 14.61 37.84 2.76
N PRO A 100 13.51 38.50 2.35
CA PRO A 100 12.76 38.07 1.20
C PRO A 100 13.61 38.20 -0.08
N ASP A 101 13.95 37.06 -0.68
CA ASP A 101 14.81 36.96 -1.85
C ASP A 101 14.38 35.79 -2.75
N SER A 102 13.98 36.12 -3.97
CA SER A 102 13.62 35.17 -5.02
C SER A 102 14.75 34.19 -5.41
N LEU A 103 16.00 34.46 -5.02
CA LEU A 103 17.16 33.59 -5.28
C LEU A 103 17.55 32.71 -4.08
N ALA A 104 17.01 32.98 -2.88
CA ALA A 104 17.42 32.34 -1.63
C ALA A 104 16.23 31.86 -0.78
N ILE A 105 15.32 31.09 -1.39
CA ILE A 105 14.13 30.54 -0.73
C ILE A 105 14.51 29.28 0.09
N PRO A 106 14.19 29.20 1.39
CA PRO A 106 14.46 28.04 2.24
C PRO A 106 13.89 26.73 1.69
N ARG A 107 14.71 25.67 1.61
CA ARG A 107 14.28 24.34 1.15
C ARG A 107 14.49 23.25 2.19
N ALA A 108 15.68 23.19 2.79
CA ALA A 108 16.06 22.11 3.72
C ALA A 108 17.23 22.54 4.60
N LEU A 109 17.59 21.71 5.57
CA LEU A 109 18.86 21.81 6.29
C LEU A 109 19.89 20.86 5.67
N ARG A 110 21.15 21.29 5.62
CA ARG A 110 22.29 20.42 5.31
C ARG A 110 22.65 19.57 6.53
N ALA A 111 23.53 18.59 6.34
CA ALA A 111 24.01 17.72 7.41
C ALA A 111 24.72 18.46 8.56
N ASP A 112 25.28 19.64 8.27
CA ASP A 112 25.93 20.51 9.24
C ASP A 112 24.95 21.46 9.96
N GLY A 113 23.64 21.38 9.66
CA GLY A 113 22.61 22.26 10.20
C GLY A 113 22.48 23.61 9.49
N SER A 114 23.29 23.90 8.46
CA SER A 114 23.16 25.11 7.66
C SER A 114 21.92 25.07 6.77
N LEU A 115 21.33 26.24 6.49
CA LEU A 115 20.17 26.32 5.61
C LEU A 115 20.57 26.12 4.15
N HIS A 116 19.93 25.16 3.50
CA HIS A 116 19.94 25.00 2.05
C HIS A 116 18.76 25.77 1.46
N ALA A 117 19.09 26.81 0.69
CA ALA A 117 18.14 27.66 -0.02
C ALA A 117 18.24 27.45 -1.54
N THR A 118 17.16 27.74 -2.25
CA THR A 118 17.02 27.57 -3.69
C THR A 118 16.34 28.78 -4.32
N GLY A 119 16.53 29.00 -5.62
CA GLY A 119 15.84 30.08 -6.33
C GLY A 119 14.40 29.72 -6.72
N SER A 120 13.65 30.72 -7.19
CA SER A 120 12.24 30.63 -7.60
C SER A 120 11.91 29.64 -8.72
N LYS A 121 12.92 29.15 -9.46
CA LYS A 121 12.75 28.13 -10.50
C LYS A 121 12.78 26.69 -9.96
N ASP A 122 13.19 26.50 -8.71
CA ASP A 122 13.14 25.18 -8.09
C ASP A 122 11.68 24.78 -7.85
N TRP A 123 11.36 23.50 -8.03
CA TRP A 123 10.00 22.98 -7.86
C TRP A 123 9.47 23.13 -6.42
N THR A 124 10.37 23.32 -5.44
CA THR A 124 10.03 23.54 -4.03
C THR A 124 9.83 25.01 -3.65
N SER A 125 10.11 25.95 -4.56
CA SER A 125 10.10 27.39 -4.28
C SER A 125 8.76 27.93 -3.75
N GLY A 126 7.63 27.31 -4.11
CA GLY A 126 6.30 27.75 -3.67
C GLY A 126 5.94 27.38 -2.23
N PHE A 127 6.66 26.45 -1.59
CA PHE A 127 6.28 25.96 -0.27
C PHE A 127 6.47 27.01 0.82
N TYR A 128 7.63 27.67 0.84
CA TYR A 128 7.93 28.69 1.84
C TYR A 128 6.97 29.89 1.80
N PRO A 129 6.79 30.61 0.67
CA PRO A 129 5.80 31.70 0.60
C PRO A 129 4.36 31.21 0.81
N GLY A 130 4.04 29.99 0.37
CA GLY A 130 2.73 29.38 0.62
C GLY A 130 2.45 29.09 2.09
N GLU A 131 3.46 28.68 2.86
CA GLU A 131 3.36 28.52 4.32
C GLU A 131 3.11 29.88 5.00
N LEU A 132 3.86 30.91 4.61
CA LEU A 132 3.70 32.27 5.15
C LEU A 132 2.28 32.82 4.90
N TRP A 133 1.72 32.59 3.72
CA TRP A 133 0.32 32.96 3.42
C TRP A 133 -0.69 32.23 4.32
N GLN A 134 -0.50 30.93 4.56
CA GLN A 134 -1.37 30.17 5.47
C GLN A 134 -1.29 30.68 6.91
N LEU A 135 -0.09 31.01 7.39
CA LEU A 135 0.12 31.58 8.72
C LEU A 135 -0.46 33.00 8.83
N TYR A 136 -0.37 33.81 7.76
CA TYR A 136 -1.05 35.10 7.68
C TYR A 136 -2.57 34.95 7.73
N GLU A 137 -3.14 34.00 6.98
CA GLU A 137 -4.58 33.78 6.94
C GLU A 137 -5.15 33.51 8.33
N PHE A 138 -4.42 32.74 9.14
CA PHE A 138 -4.75 32.49 10.54
C PHE A 138 -4.48 33.71 11.45
N SER A 139 -3.23 34.20 11.48
CA SER A 139 -2.76 35.16 12.50
C SER A 139 -3.03 36.63 12.20
N LYS A 140 -3.32 36.98 10.93
CA LYS A 140 -3.51 38.34 10.41
C LYS A 140 -2.33 39.30 10.66
N LYS A 141 -1.10 38.77 10.67
CA LYS A 141 0.12 39.56 10.86
C LYS A 141 0.72 39.99 9.52
N ASP A 142 0.72 41.29 9.26
CA ASP A 142 1.09 41.87 7.95
C ASP A 142 2.54 41.57 7.55
N GLU A 143 3.45 41.35 8.50
CA GLU A 143 4.84 41.00 8.21
C GLU A 143 4.96 39.67 7.45
N LEU A 144 4.07 38.72 7.75
CA LEU A 144 4.03 37.42 7.06
C LEU A 144 3.56 37.58 5.62
N ALA A 145 2.53 38.41 5.39
CA ALA A 145 2.04 38.70 4.05
C ALA A 145 3.09 39.46 3.22
N ALA A 146 3.78 40.42 3.83
CA ALA A 146 4.86 41.17 3.17
C ALA A 146 6.02 40.24 2.76
N ALA A 147 6.45 39.33 3.63
CA ALA A 147 7.50 38.36 3.32
C ALA A 147 7.07 37.33 2.27
N ALA A 148 5.78 36.95 2.25
CA ALA A 148 5.25 35.98 1.29
C ALA A 148 5.10 36.54 -0.14
N ALA A 149 5.01 37.86 -0.29
CA ALA A 149 4.75 38.54 -1.56
C ALA A 149 6.01 38.99 -2.32
N ALA A 150 7.20 38.74 -1.76
CA ALA A 150 8.49 39.19 -2.29
C ALA A 150 9.22 38.07 -3.06
#